data_AF-A0A4J2CAX4-F1
#
_entry.id   AF-A0A4J2CAX4-F1
#
_cell.length_a   1.000
_cell.length_b   1.000
_cell.length_c   1.000
_cell.angle_alpha   90.00
_cell.angle_beta   90.00
_cell.angle_gamma   90.00
#
_symmetry.space_group_name_H-M   'P 1'
#
loop_
_entity.id
_entity.type
_entity.pdbx_description
1 polymer ?
#
loop_
_entity_poly.entity_id
_entity_poly.type
_entity_poly.pdbx_seq_one_letter_code
_entity_poly.pdbx_strand_id
1 'polypeptide(L)'
;MLKRFLALVWLRCQIILSNKSILLQVLVPFAFTYFYKYLMETQGKVNDQQALVLLMMCLPFSLALAVGSPITIILSEEKEKYNLQTLLLSGVKGSEYILSTMFLPFLLTFMIMGTTPLILGVTIVHTFNYITIVLLTSLSIILFYLLIGLTAKSQVVAQVISLPAMILVAFLPMLSGLDKTVAKITDYSFMGLFTKFFTKWEGFSWNETLIPNLTLLIWIVLLLTLITITIRKKKIS
;
A
#
# COMPACT_ATOMS: atom_id res chain seq x y z
N MET A 1 -6.61 26.66 9.11
CA MET A 1 -6.53 25.43 8.30
C MET A 1 -5.41 24.51 8.76
N LEU A 2 -4.15 24.95 8.80
CA LEU A 2 -3.00 24.12 9.22
C LEU A 2 -3.16 23.47 10.61
N LYS A 3 -3.58 24.22 11.64
CA LYS A 3 -3.81 23.69 13.00
C LYS A 3 -4.84 22.56 13.04
N ARG A 4 -5.88 22.62 12.21
CA ARG A 4 -6.91 21.56 12.12
C ARG A 4 -6.36 20.32 11.41
N PHE A 5 -5.65 20.52 10.31
CA PHE A 5 -4.98 19.42 9.60
C PHE A 5 -3.97 18.69 10.50
N LEU A 6 -3.12 19.43 11.22
CA LEU A 6 -2.16 18.85 12.17
C LEU A 6 -2.85 18.11 13.31
N ALA A 7 -3.96 18.63 13.82
CA ALA A 7 -4.77 17.93 14.84
C ALA A 7 -5.34 16.61 14.30
N LEU A 8 -5.80 16.58 13.04
CA LEU A 8 -6.26 15.34 12.41
C LEU A 8 -5.12 14.34 12.22
N VAL A 9 -3.95 14.78 11.77
CA VAL A 9 -2.76 13.92 11.64
C VAL A 9 -2.35 13.37 13.02
N TRP A 10 -2.36 14.21 14.05
CA TRP A 10 -2.08 13.78 15.43
C TRP A 10 -3.09 12.74 15.91
N LEU A 11 -4.38 12.96 15.64
CA LEU A 11 -5.44 11.99 15.94
C LEU A 11 -5.18 10.65 15.25
N ARG A 12 -4.76 10.67 13.97
CA ARG A 12 -4.40 9.44 13.23
C ARG A 12 -3.25 8.70 13.90
N CYS A 13 -2.18 9.40 14.27
CA CYS A 13 -1.06 8.79 14.99
C CYS A 13 -1.51 8.17 16.32
N GLN A 14 -2.35 8.86 17.09
CA GLN A 14 -2.91 8.35 18.34
C GLN A 14 -3.75 7.08 18.13
N ILE A 15 -4.57 7.03 17.06
CA ILE A 15 -5.36 5.84 16.73
C ILE A 15 -4.45 4.65 16.40
N ILE A 16 -3.40 4.86 15.61
CA ILE A 16 -2.42 3.80 15.29
C ILE A 16 -1.72 3.29 16.55
N LEU A 17 -1.27 4.18 17.43
CA LEU A 17 -0.55 3.81 18.65
C LEU A 17 -1.46 3.16 19.71
N SER A 18 -2.71 3.59 19.80
CA SER A 18 -3.66 3.09 20.79
C SER A 18 -4.31 1.76 20.38
N ASN A 19 -4.45 1.52 19.07
CA ASN A 19 -5.04 0.29 18.56
C ASN A 19 -3.95 -0.77 18.34
N LYS A 20 -3.87 -1.73 19.28
CA LYS A 20 -2.88 -2.82 19.23
C LYS A 20 -2.90 -3.62 17.92
N SER A 21 -4.06 -3.81 17.30
CA SER A 21 -4.17 -4.53 16.03
C SER A 21 -3.52 -3.75 14.89
N ILE A 22 -3.78 -2.45 14.80
CA ILE A 22 -3.17 -1.57 13.78
C ILE A 22 -1.67 -1.44 14.03
N LEU A 23 -1.26 -1.24 15.28
CA LEU A 23 0.15 -1.16 15.65
C LEU A 23 0.92 -2.42 15.26
N LEU A 24 0.34 -3.60 15.51
CA LEU A 24 0.92 -4.88 15.11
C LEU A 24 1.07 -4.96 13.59
N GLN A 25 0.06 -4.55 12.83
CA GLN A 25 0.10 -4.55 11.36
C GLN A 25 1.20 -3.63 10.80
N VAL A 26 1.50 -2.52 11.49
CA VAL A 26 2.61 -1.64 11.11
C VAL A 26 3.96 -2.29 11.42
N LEU A 27 4.10 -2.98 12.56
CA LEU A 27 5.38 -3.56 13.00
C LEU A 27 5.74 -4.89 12.33
N VAL A 28 4.74 -5.75 12.07
CA VAL A 28 4.94 -7.11 11.53
C VAL A 28 5.75 -7.14 10.25
N PRO A 29 5.55 -6.26 9.25
CA PRO A 29 6.32 -6.30 8.02
C PRO A 29 7.83 -6.14 8.21
N PHE A 30 8.27 -5.31 9.15
CA PHE A 30 9.70 -5.14 9.45
C PHE A 30 10.28 -6.41 10.08
N ALA A 31 9.57 -6.97 11.06
CA ALA A 31 9.96 -8.23 11.70
C ALA A 31 9.96 -9.40 10.70
N PHE A 32 8.96 -9.46 9.82
CA PHE A 32 8.81 -10.46 8.78
C PHE A 32 9.97 -10.38 7.77
N THR A 33 10.30 -9.18 7.28
CA THR A 33 11.42 -8.99 6.36
C THR A 33 12.74 -9.45 6.98
N TYR A 34 12.99 -9.09 8.25
CA TYR A 34 14.18 -9.52 8.98
C TYR A 34 14.21 -11.04 9.18
N PHE A 35 13.08 -11.63 9.58
CA PHE A 35 12.96 -13.07 9.79
C PHE A 35 13.23 -13.87 8.52
N TYR A 36 12.68 -13.45 7.38
CA TYR A 36 12.91 -14.11 6.10
C TYR A 36 14.36 -14.03 5.64
N LYS A 37 15.01 -12.88 5.85
CA LYS A 37 16.46 -12.75 5.62
C LYS A 37 17.23 -13.76 6.47
N TYR A 38 16.96 -13.79 7.76
CA TYR A 38 17.63 -14.70 8.69
C TYR A 38 17.46 -16.17 8.27
N LEU A 39 16.24 -16.59 7.90
CA LEU A 39 16.00 -17.95 7.41
C LEU A 39 16.83 -18.28 6.18
N MET A 40 16.94 -17.37 5.21
CA MET A 40 17.73 -17.61 4.01
C MET A 40 19.24 -17.67 4.32
N GLU A 41 19.73 -16.82 5.22
CA GLU A 41 21.13 -16.85 5.68
C GLU A 41 21.48 -18.16 6.40
N THR A 42 20.53 -18.78 7.12
CA THR A 42 20.75 -20.10 7.74
C THR A 42 20.86 -21.25 6.73
N GLN A 43 20.32 -21.07 5.52
CA GLN A 43 20.38 -22.08 4.44
C GLN A 43 21.60 -21.91 3.52
N GLY A 44 22.35 -20.82 3.68
CA GLY A 44 23.54 -20.50 2.88
C GLY A 44 23.76 -18.99 2.76
N LYS A 45 24.82 -18.57 2.06
CA LYS A 45 25.00 -17.15 1.73
C LYS A 45 23.88 -16.72 0.80
N VAL A 46 23.18 -15.65 1.16
CA VAL A 46 22.15 -15.03 0.32
C VAL A 46 22.85 -14.35 -0.85
N ASN A 47 22.57 -14.81 -2.07
CA ASN A 47 23.06 -14.15 -3.28
C ASN A 47 22.21 -12.90 -3.59
N ASP A 48 22.78 -11.94 -4.31
CA ASP A 48 22.09 -10.68 -4.68
C ASP A 48 20.74 -10.92 -5.37
N GLN A 49 20.67 -11.94 -6.22
CA GLN A 49 19.43 -12.32 -6.90
C GLN A 49 18.36 -12.84 -5.94
N GLN A 50 18.73 -13.57 -4.88
CA GLN A 50 17.79 -14.04 -3.86
C GLN A 50 17.28 -12.85 -3.02
N ALA A 51 18.17 -11.92 -2.67
CA ALA A 51 17.81 -10.71 -1.94
C ALA A 51 16.83 -9.83 -2.76
N LEU A 52 16.98 -9.77 -4.09
CA LEU A 52 16.03 -9.10 -4.98
C LEU A 52 14.65 -9.78 -5.02
N VAL A 53 14.61 -11.11 -5.06
CA VAL A 53 13.35 -11.87 -5.00
C VAL A 53 12.64 -11.66 -3.65
N LEU A 54 13.40 -11.68 -2.56
CA LEU A 54 12.90 -11.32 -1.22
C LEU A 54 12.34 -9.90 -1.20
N LEU A 55 13.02 -8.93 -1.81
CA LEU A 55 12.56 -7.55 -1.88
C LEU A 55 11.25 -7.42 -2.67
N MET A 56 11.14 -8.11 -3.81
CA MET A 56 9.95 -8.17 -4.64
C MET A 56 8.74 -8.77 -3.91
N MET A 57 8.96 -9.70 -2.97
CA MET A 57 7.93 -10.32 -2.15
C MET A 57 7.57 -9.46 -0.92
N CYS A 58 8.59 -8.99 -0.18
CA CYS A 58 8.41 -8.29 1.08
C CYS A 58 7.84 -6.88 0.90
N LEU A 59 8.18 -6.14 -0.17
CA LEU A 59 7.68 -4.77 -0.38
C LEU A 59 6.16 -4.72 -0.56
N PRO A 60 5.53 -5.44 -1.50
CA PRO A 60 4.08 -5.40 -1.69
C PRO A 60 3.32 -5.89 -0.46
N PHE A 61 3.84 -6.94 0.20
CA PHE A 61 3.29 -7.42 1.47
C PHE A 61 3.32 -6.34 2.55
N SER A 62 4.47 -5.68 2.71
CA SER A 62 4.64 -4.61 3.70
C SER A 62 3.72 -3.43 3.43
N LEU A 63 3.58 -3.01 2.17
CA LEU A 63 2.66 -1.95 1.79
C LEU A 63 1.20 -2.35 2.03
N ALA A 64 0.80 -3.58 1.69
CA ALA A 64 -0.55 -4.06 1.92
C ALA A 64 -0.92 -4.07 3.42
N LEU A 65 -0.01 -4.57 4.26
CA LEU A 65 -0.25 -4.80 5.68
C LEU A 65 0.00 -3.55 6.55
N ALA A 66 1.11 -2.83 6.37
CA ALA A 66 1.41 -1.65 7.20
C ALA A 66 0.79 -0.36 6.68
N VAL A 67 0.43 -0.29 5.39
CA VAL A 67 -0.15 0.93 4.79
C VAL A 67 -1.62 0.71 4.45
N GLY A 68 -1.95 -0.37 3.74
CA GLY A 68 -3.30 -0.67 3.27
C GLY A 68 -4.30 -0.95 4.38
N SER A 69 -4.08 -1.98 5.20
CA SER A 69 -5.06 -2.39 6.21
C SER A 69 -5.32 -1.38 7.33
N PRO A 70 -4.36 -0.56 7.80
CA PRO A 70 -4.67 0.53 8.71
C PRO A 70 -5.68 1.53 8.14
N ILE A 71 -5.58 1.87 6.85
CA ILE A 71 -6.55 2.76 6.18
C ILE A 71 -7.95 2.19 6.29
N THR A 72 -8.13 0.90 5.95
CA THR A 72 -9.45 0.27 5.95
C THR A 72 -10.04 0.21 7.36
N ILE A 73 -9.23 -0.15 8.34
CA ILE A 73 -9.66 -0.29 9.75
C ILE A 73 -10.04 1.07 10.33
N ILE A 74 -9.21 2.09 10.19
CA ILE A 74 -9.49 3.43 10.74
C ILE A 74 -10.77 4.00 10.12
N LEU A 75 -10.90 3.92 8.80
CA LEU A 75 -12.02 4.52 8.07
C LEU A 75 -13.35 3.83 8.39
N SER A 76 -13.32 2.51 8.52
CA SER A 76 -14.51 1.73 8.89
C SER A 76 -14.88 1.89 10.36
N GLU A 77 -13.89 1.98 11.26
CA GLU A 77 -14.11 2.23 12.69
C GLU A 77 -14.72 3.62 12.94
N GLU A 78 -14.20 4.66 12.27
CA GLU A 78 -14.75 6.02 12.38
C GLU A 78 -16.17 6.14 11.84
N LYS A 79 -16.49 5.34 10.84
CA LYS A 79 -17.84 5.26 10.27
C LYS A 79 -18.79 4.52 11.22
N GLU A 80 -18.36 3.39 11.76
CA GLU A 80 -19.15 2.57 12.69
C GLU A 80 -19.47 3.32 13.99
N LYS A 81 -18.52 4.12 14.50
CA LYS A 81 -18.68 4.92 15.74
C LYS A 81 -19.28 6.31 15.51
N TYR A 82 -19.73 6.64 14.29
CA TYR A 82 -20.23 7.97 13.90
C TYR A 82 -19.23 9.14 14.10
N ASN A 83 -17.96 8.86 14.39
CA ASN A 83 -16.91 9.86 14.56
C ASN A 83 -16.71 10.72 13.30
N LEU A 84 -16.86 10.12 12.11
CA LEU A 84 -16.80 10.85 10.85
C LEU A 84 -17.87 11.96 10.77
N GLN A 85 -19.09 11.69 11.21
CA GLN A 85 -20.18 12.65 11.19
C GLN A 85 -19.92 13.79 12.18
N THR A 86 -19.44 13.47 13.38
CA THR A 86 -19.03 14.46 14.39
C THR A 86 -17.90 15.37 13.87
N LEU A 87 -16.91 14.82 13.15
CA LEU A 87 -15.83 15.60 12.53
C LEU A 87 -16.36 16.57 11.46
N LEU A 88 -17.28 16.10 10.61
CA LEU A 88 -17.88 16.96 9.58
C LEU A 88 -18.76 18.06 10.20
N LEU A 89 -19.54 17.75 11.25
CA LEU A 89 -20.37 18.70 11.98
C LEU A 89 -19.55 19.76 12.75
N SER A 90 -18.35 19.40 13.21
CA SER A 90 -17.40 20.34 13.83
C SER A 90 -16.65 21.23 12.83
N GLY A 91 -17.04 21.19 11.55
CA GLY A 91 -16.56 22.10 10.51
C GLY A 91 -15.29 21.64 9.80
N VAL A 92 -14.92 20.35 9.90
CA VAL A 92 -13.87 19.74 9.08
C VAL A 92 -14.39 19.52 7.67
N LYS A 93 -13.67 20.01 6.65
CA LYS A 93 -14.07 19.76 5.26
C LYS A 93 -13.73 18.32 4.88
N GLY A 94 -14.58 17.68 4.07
CA GLY A 94 -14.30 16.33 3.56
C GLY A 94 -12.96 16.20 2.82
N SER A 95 -12.50 17.28 2.18
CA SER A 95 -11.16 17.33 1.55
C SER A 95 -10.02 17.31 2.58
N GLU A 96 -10.16 18.03 3.70
CA GLU A 96 -9.17 18.03 4.80
C GLU A 96 -9.11 16.64 5.46
N TYR A 97 -10.27 16.00 5.61
CA TYR A 97 -10.38 14.64 6.12
C TYR A 97 -9.62 13.63 5.24
N ILE A 98 -9.92 13.57 3.93
CA ILE A 98 -9.27 12.62 3.01
C ILE A 98 -7.76 12.85 2.99
N LEU A 99 -7.31 14.11 2.93
CA LEU A 99 -5.90 14.45 2.92
C LEU A 99 -5.20 14.00 4.21
N SER A 100 -5.83 14.18 5.37
CA SER A 100 -5.28 13.73 6.66
C SER A 100 -5.19 12.21 6.76
N THR A 101 -6.14 11.48 6.16
CA THR A 101 -6.17 10.02 6.14
C THR A 101 -5.08 9.45 5.22
N MET A 102 -4.70 10.15 4.14
CA MET A 102 -3.64 9.71 3.23
C MET A 102 -2.22 10.06 3.71
N PHE A 103 -2.06 11.08 4.56
CA PHE A 103 -0.75 11.57 4.99
C PHE A 103 0.09 10.53 5.72
N LEU A 104 -0.49 9.86 6.72
CA LEU A 104 0.22 8.86 7.54
C LEU A 104 0.59 7.59 6.75
N PRO A 105 -0.32 7.01 5.93
CA PRO A 105 0.02 5.96 4.97
C PRO A 105 1.19 6.33 4.04
N PHE A 106 1.20 7.56 3.52
CA PHE A 106 2.26 8.02 2.64
C PHE A 106 3.62 8.10 3.35
N LEU A 107 3.65 8.54 4.60
CA LEU A 107 4.87 8.53 5.42
C LEU A 107 5.37 7.10 5.68
N LEU A 108 4.46 6.17 5.99
CA LEU A 108 4.80 4.76 6.19
C LEU A 108 5.34 4.10 4.92
N THR A 109 4.81 4.45 3.74
CA THR A 109 5.38 4.02 2.47
C THR A 109 6.85 4.42 2.34
N PHE A 110 7.20 5.67 2.67
CA PHE A 110 8.61 6.11 2.61
C PHE A 110 9.50 5.31 3.57
N MET A 111 9.01 5.05 4.78
CA MET A 111 9.74 4.22 5.74
C MET A 111 9.97 2.83 5.18
N ILE A 112 8.93 2.12 4.74
CA ILE A 112 9.01 0.77 4.18
C ILE A 112 9.94 0.72 2.97
N MET A 113 9.78 1.67 2.04
CA MET A 113 10.62 1.79 0.84
C MET A 113 12.10 1.99 1.19
N GLY A 114 12.43 2.68 2.29
CA GLY A 114 13.82 2.84 2.72
C GLY A 114 14.36 1.65 3.53
N THR A 115 13.56 1.13 4.46
CA THR A 115 14.01 0.12 5.42
C THR A 115 14.04 -1.28 4.82
N THR A 116 13.11 -1.65 3.94
CA THR A 116 13.04 -3.03 3.42
C THR A 116 14.29 -3.40 2.62
N PRO A 117 14.79 -2.56 1.68
CA PRO A 117 16.07 -2.82 1.02
C PRO A 117 17.25 -2.83 1.98
N LEU A 118 17.25 -1.95 3.00
CA LEU A 118 18.31 -1.84 4.00
C LEU A 118 18.40 -3.11 4.86
N ILE A 119 17.26 -3.63 5.32
CA ILE A 119 17.19 -4.89 6.07
C ILE A 119 17.74 -6.01 5.18
N LEU A 120 17.31 -6.09 3.92
CA LEU A 120 17.72 -7.14 2.98
C LEU A 120 19.15 -7.00 2.46
N GLY A 121 19.81 -5.86 2.65
CA GLY A 121 21.16 -5.60 2.13
C GLY A 121 21.21 -5.41 0.61
N VAL A 122 20.11 -5.01 -0.03
CA VAL A 122 20.03 -4.86 -1.49
C VAL A 122 20.57 -3.50 -1.93
N THR A 123 21.54 -3.49 -2.83
CA THR A 123 22.03 -2.26 -3.48
C THR A 123 21.09 -1.84 -4.62
N ILE A 124 20.53 -0.64 -4.51
CA ILE A 124 19.62 -0.09 -5.51
C ILE A 124 20.40 0.67 -6.59
N VAL A 125 20.53 0.07 -7.78
CA VAL A 125 21.27 0.66 -8.91
C VAL A 125 20.59 1.92 -9.44
N HIS A 126 19.29 1.83 -9.75
CA HIS A 126 18.50 2.94 -10.28
C HIS A 126 17.55 3.52 -9.23
N THR A 127 18.10 4.29 -8.28
CA THR A 127 17.35 4.85 -7.15
C THR A 127 16.14 5.68 -7.58
N PHE A 128 16.25 6.46 -8.65
CA PHE A 128 15.14 7.26 -9.16
C PHE A 128 13.98 6.39 -9.67
N ASN A 129 14.29 5.33 -10.43
CA ASN A 129 13.27 4.41 -10.95
C ASN A 129 12.61 3.66 -9.80
N TYR A 130 13.40 3.16 -8.86
CA TYR A 130 12.92 2.49 -7.66
C TYR A 130 11.92 3.35 -6.89
N ILE A 131 12.32 4.58 -6.52
CA ILE A 131 11.46 5.50 -5.76
C ILE A 131 10.17 5.80 -6.52
N THR A 132 10.27 6.14 -7.80
CA THR A 132 9.11 6.54 -8.61
C THR A 132 8.11 5.40 -8.75
N ILE A 133 8.59 4.19 -9.06
CA ILE A 133 7.73 3.03 -9.29
C ILE A 133 7.09 2.57 -7.99
N VAL A 134 7.87 2.46 -6.90
CA VAL A 134 7.33 2.07 -5.59
C VAL A 134 6.32 3.10 -5.09
N LEU A 135 6.55 4.40 -5.27
CA LEU A 135 5.59 5.44 -4.90
C LEU A 135 4.30 5.35 -5.72
N LEU A 136 4.37 5.22 -7.04
CA LEU A 136 3.17 5.10 -7.89
C LEU A 136 2.37 3.83 -7.57
N THR A 137 3.05 2.70 -7.37
CA THR A 137 2.39 1.45 -6.97
C THR A 137 1.78 1.56 -5.58
N SER A 138 2.48 2.17 -4.62
CA SER A 138 1.94 2.40 -3.27
C SER A 138 0.72 3.30 -3.29
N LEU A 139 0.67 4.30 -4.18
CA LEU A 139 -0.48 5.19 -4.34
C LEU A 139 -1.70 4.38 -4.80
N SER A 140 -1.53 3.48 -5.77
CA SER A 140 -2.61 2.55 -6.19
C SER A 140 -3.08 1.66 -5.04
N ILE A 141 -2.16 1.11 -4.24
CA ILE A 141 -2.50 0.31 -3.06
C ILE A 141 -3.29 1.15 -2.04
N ILE A 142 -2.82 2.35 -1.71
CA ILE A 142 -3.50 3.26 -0.78
C ILE A 142 -4.93 3.55 -1.27
N LEU A 143 -5.10 3.87 -2.55
CA LEU A 143 -6.42 4.14 -3.13
C LEU A 143 -7.33 2.90 -3.12
N PHE A 144 -6.77 1.73 -3.43
CA PHE A 144 -7.49 0.47 -3.40
C PHE A 144 -8.02 0.14 -2.00
N TYR A 145 -7.18 0.24 -0.98
CA TYR A 145 -7.58 0.04 0.42
C TYR A 145 -8.50 1.15 0.92
N LEU A 146 -8.33 2.39 0.47
CA LEU A 146 -9.26 3.47 0.79
C LEU A 146 -10.67 3.17 0.26
N LEU A 147 -10.79 2.64 -0.96
CA LEU A 147 -12.07 2.20 -1.52
C LEU A 147 -12.71 1.08 -0.68
N ILE A 148 -11.92 0.09 -0.24
CA ILE A 148 -12.39 -0.97 0.68
C ILE A 148 -12.88 -0.37 1.99
N GLY A 149 -12.11 0.54 2.61
CA GLY A 149 -12.47 1.19 3.87
C GLY A 149 -13.73 2.03 3.75
N LEU A 150 -13.91 2.72 2.62
CA LEU A 150 -15.13 3.47 2.33
C LEU A 150 -16.33 2.52 2.17
N THR A 151 -16.19 1.38 1.52
CA THR A 151 -17.33 0.48 1.25
C THR A 151 -17.70 -0.41 2.43
N ALA A 152 -16.74 -0.70 3.32
CA ALA A 152 -16.96 -1.51 4.51
C ALA A 152 -18.06 -0.96 5.43
N LYS A 153 -18.84 -1.87 6.02
CA LYS A 153 -19.95 -1.54 6.93
C LYS A 153 -19.50 -1.42 8.39
N SER A 154 -18.51 -2.21 8.79
CA SER A 154 -17.93 -2.23 10.14
C SER A 154 -16.44 -2.50 10.07
N GLN A 155 -15.75 -2.26 11.19
CA GLN A 155 -14.33 -2.55 11.37
C GLN A 155 -14.00 -4.02 11.12
N VAL A 156 -14.84 -4.93 11.61
CA VAL A 156 -14.65 -6.38 11.43
C VAL A 156 -14.76 -6.76 9.95
N VAL A 157 -15.76 -6.24 9.24
CA VAL A 157 -15.93 -6.49 7.79
C VAL A 157 -14.74 -5.95 7.00
N ALA A 158 -14.22 -4.77 7.36
CA ALA A 158 -13.05 -4.20 6.73
C ALA A 158 -11.81 -5.10 6.87
N GLN A 159 -11.57 -5.66 8.06
CA GLN A 159 -10.46 -6.59 8.29
C GLN A 159 -10.60 -7.86 7.46
N VAL A 160 -11.79 -8.46 7.43
CA VAL A 160 -12.05 -9.69 6.65
C VAL A 160 -11.83 -9.45 5.15
N ILE A 161 -12.26 -8.31 4.60
CA ILE A 161 -12.05 -7.97 3.18
C ILE A 161 -10.60 -7.59 2.89
N SER A 162 -9.88 -7.01 3.86
CA SER A 162 -8.48 -6.59 3.71
C SER A 162 -7.52 -7.77 3.57
N LEU A 163 -7.85 -8.95 4.11
CA LEU A 163 -7.04 -10.16 4.00
C LEU A 163 -6.90 -10.69 2.56
N PRO A 164 -7.98 -11.01 1.83
CA PRO A 164 -7.86 -11.44 0.43
C PRO A 164 -7.30 -10.32 -0.46
N ALA A 165 -7.60 -9.05 -0.16
CA ALA A 165 -6.98 -7.91 -0.82
C ALA A 165 -5.45 -7.90 -0.63
N MET A 166 -4.97 -8.19 0.58
CA MET A 166 -3.54 -8.26 0.89
C MET A 166 -2.87 -9.41 0.14
N ILE A 167 -3.48 -10.59 0.14
CA ILE A 167 -2.97 -11.74 -0.61
C ILE A 167 -2.85 -11.39 -2.09
N LEU A 168 -3.87 -10.76 -2.68
CA LEU A 168 -3.85 -10.33 -4.08
C LEU A 168 -2.69 -9.36 -4.36
N VAL A 169 -2.52 -8.35 -3.51
CA VAL A 169 -1.46 -7.32 -3.65
C VAL A 169 -0.06 -7.94 -3.48
N ALA A 170 0.11 -8.84 -2.51
CA ALA A 170 1.39 -9.44 -2.19
C ALA A 170 1.84 -10.49 -3.23
N PHE A 171 0.90 -11.30 -3.73
CA PHE A 171 1.22 -12.43 -4.60
C PHE A 171 1.19 -12.09 -6.09
N LEU A 172 0.48 -11.05 -6.53
CA LEU A 172 0.39 -10.66 -7.94
C LEU A 172 1.77 -10.61 -8.63
N PRO A 173 2.80 -9.96 -8.04
CA PRO A 173 4.12 -9.94 -8.63
C PRO A 173 4.77 -11.33 -8.74
N MET A 174 4.55 -12.21 -7.77
CA MET A 174 5.13 -13.56 -7.77
C MET A 174 4.50 -14.44 -8.86
N LEU A 175 3.22 -14.24 -9.14
CA LEU A 175 2.48 -15.03 -10.13
C LEU A 175 2.97 -14.81 -11.56
N SER A 176 3.58 -13.66 -11.88
CA SER A 176 4.11 -13.41 -13.23
C SER A 176 5.23 -14.35 -13.64
N GLY A 177 5.93 -14.97 -12.68
CA GLY A 177 7.00 -15.93 -12.94
C GLY A 177 6.53 -17.33 -13.34
N LEU A 178 5.23 -17.63 -13.18
CA LEU A 178 4.71 -19.00 -13.36
C LEU A 178 4.40 -19.34 -14.82
N ASP A 179 3.77 -18.43 -15.56
CA ASP A 179 3.37 -18.64 -16.96
C ASP A 179 3.27 -17.33 -17.74
N LYS A 180 3.44 -17.39 -19.06
CA LYS A 180 3.33 -16.23 -19.97
C LYS A 180 1.95 -15.58 -19.95
N THR A 181 0.89 -16.37 -19.77
CA THR A 181 -0.49 -15.88 -19.68
C THR A 181 -0.70 -15.10 -18.39
N VAL A 182 -0.19 -15.62 -17.27
CA VAL A 182 -0.29 -14.98 -15.96
C VAL A 182 0.57 -13.72 -15.88
N ALA A 183 1.75 -13.74 -16.53
CA ALA A 183 2.56 -12.54 -16.70
C ALA A 183 1.78 -11.44 -17.44
N LYS A 184 1.06 -11.78 -18.51
CA LYS A 184 0.23 -10.82 -19.24
C LYS A 184 -0.90 -10.26 -18.37
N ILE A 185 -1.57 -11.09 -17.57
CA ILE A 185 -2.59 -10.62 -16.61
C ILE A 185 -1.98 -9.65 -15.59
N THR A 186 -0.78 -9.97 -15.09
CA THR A 186 -0.05 -9.13 -14.14
C THR A 186 0.32 -7.78 -14.76
N ASP A 187 0.69 -7.76 -16.04
CA ASP A 187 1.03 -6.53 -16.80
C ASP A 187 -0.16 -5.55 -16.89
N TYR A 188 -1.40 -6.07 -16.89
CA TYR A 188 -2.62 -5.25 -16.87
C TYR A 188 -3.15 -4.93 -15.46
N SER A 189 -2.45 -5.37 -14.42
CA SER A 189 -2.77 -5.02 -13.04
C SER A 189 -2.06 -3.74 -12.59
N PHE A 190 -2.51 -3.14 -11.48
CA PHE A 190 -1.77 -2.04 -10.84
C PHE A 190 -0.41 -2.48 -10.26
N MET A 191 -0.07 -3.77 -10.30
CA MET A 191 1.24 -4.31 -9.94
C MET A 191 2.16 -4.52 -11.14
N GLY A 192 1.68 -4.41 -12.38
CA GLY A 192 2.45 -4.76 -13.58
C GLY A 192 3.79 -4.03 -13.71
N LEU A 193 3.79 -2.70 -13.49
CA LEU A 193 5.01 -1.90 -13.57
C LEU A 193 6.02 -2.28 -12.48
N PHE A 194 5.53 -2.48 -11.25
CA PHE A 194 6.32 -2.96 -10.13
C PHE A 194 6.96 -4.32 -10.47
N THR A 195 6.16 -5.27 -10.92
CA THR A 195 6.62 -6.60 -11.30
C THR A 195 7.70 -6.53 -12.37
N LYS A 196 7.49 -5.78 -13.46
CA LYS A 196 8.48 -5.66 -14.54
C LYS A 196 9.79 -5.06 -14.06
N PHE A 197 9.72 -4.06 -13.19
CA PHE A 197 10.89 -3.43 -12.61
C PHE A 197 11.76 -4.41 -11.80
N PHE A 198 11.14 -5.25 -10.97
CA PHE A 198 11.89 -6.28 -10.23
C PHE A 198 12.35 -7.44 -11.10
N THR A 199 11.59 -7.83 -12.13
CA THR A 199 12.02 -8.91 -13.05
C THR A 199 13.13 -8.49 -14.02
N LYS A 200 13.19 -7.22 -14.41
CA LYS A 200 14.19 -6.65 -15.32
C LYS A 200 15.11 -5.67 -14.57
N TRP A 201 15.58 -6.04 -13.38
CA TRP A 201 16.27 -5.13 -12.45
C TRP A 201 17.39 -4.29 -13.07
N GLU A 202 18.35 -4.92 -13.74
CA GLU A 202 19.50 -4.24 -14.35
C GLU A 202 19.18 -3.63 -15.73
N GLY A 203 18.35 -4.31 -16.52
CA GLY A 203 17.98 -3.89 -17.88
C GLY A 203 16.70 -3.07 -17.96
N PHE A 204 16.29 -2.42 -16.87
CA PHE A 204 15.01 -1.73 -16.82
C PHE A 204 15.00 -0.51 -17.74
N SER A 205 14.06 -0.49 -18.68
CA SER A 205 13.81 0.64 -19.57
C SER A 205 12.34 1.06 -19.51
N TRP A 206 12.12 2.36 -19.33
CA TRP A 206 10.78 2.98 -19.36
C TRP A 206 10.09 2.80 -20.73
N ASN A 207 10.86 2.79 -21.82
CA ASN A 207 10.32 2.61 -23.17
C ASN A 207 9.77 1.20 -23.39
N GLU A 208 10.40 0.18 -22.81
CA GLU A 208 9.92 -1.21 -22.91
C GLU A 208 8.76 -1.52 -21.97
N THR A 209 8.48 -0.64 -21.01
CA THR A 209 7.47 -0.83 -19.95
C THR A 209 6.31 0.15 -20.06
N LEU A 210 6.07 0.69 -21.26
CA LEU A 210 4.97 1.62 -21.54
C LEU A 210 3.60 1.05 -21.19
N ILE A 211 3.31 -0.21 -21.55
CA ILE A 211 1.99 -0.84 -21.29
C ILE A 211 1.71 -0.95 -19.78
N PRO A 212 2.60 -1.54 -18.95
CA PRO A 212 2.40 -1.57 -17.50
C PRO A 212 2.31 -0.17 -16.87
N ASN A 213 3.10 0.80 -17.37
CA ASN A 213 3.08 2.17 -16.87
C ASN A 213 1.72 2.87 -17.13
N LEU A 214 1.23 2.81 -18.38
CA LEU A 214 -0.07 3.36 -18.74
C LEU A 214 -1.20 2.66 -17.96
N THR A 215 -1.10 1.35 -17.77
CA THR A 215 -2.09 0.59 -17.02
C THR A 215 -2.13 1.03 -15.55
N LEU A 216 -0.98 1.26 -14.92
CA LEU A 216 -0.91 1.79 -13.56
C LEU A 216 -1.61 3.16 -13.44
N LEU A 217 -1.35 4.06 -14.39
CA LEU A 217 -2.00 5.38 -14.41
C LEU A 217 -3.51 5.27 -14.59
N ILE A 218 -3.98 4.38 -15.48
CA ILE A 218 -5.41 4.09 -15.69
C ILE A 218 -6.04 3.59 -14.38
N TRP A 219 -5.37 2.67 -13.66
CA TRP A 219 -5.85 2.18 -12.37
C TRP A 219 -5.95 3.28 -11.32
N ILE A 220 -4.98 4.20 -11.24
CA ILE A 220 -5.03 5.35 -10.32
C ILE A 220 -6.26 6.23 -10.63
N VAL A 221 -6.48 6.56 -11.90
CA VAL A 221 -7.64 7.37 -12.31
C VAL A 221 -8.95 6.64 -12.03
N LEU A 222 -9.02 5.34 -12.33
CA LEU A 222 -10.18 4.50 -12.07
C LEU A 222 -10.49 4.42 -10.56
N LEU A 223 -9.49 4.20 -9.71
CA LEU A 223 -9.70 4.17 -8.26
C LEU A 223 -10.14 5.52 -7.72
N LEU A 224 -9.53 6.63 -8.16
CA LEU A 224 -9.94 7.98 -7.79
C LEU A 224 -11.39 8.28 -8.18
N THR A 225 -11.79 7.91 -9.40
CA THR A 225 -13.17 8.10 -9.86
C THR A 225 -14.16 7.27 -9.03
N LEU A 226 -13.85 5.99 -8.75
CA LEU A 226 -14.68 5.16 -7.87
C LEU A 226 -14.80 5.71 -6.45
N ILE A 227 -13.70 6.21 -5.87
CA ILE A 227 -13.67 6.84 -4.55
C ILE A 227 -14.58 8.08 -4.54
N THR A 228 -14.45 8.97 -5.53
CA THR A 228 -15.27 10.19 -5.59
C THR A 228 -16.75 9.89 -5.78
N ILE A 229 -17.11 8.90 -6.60
CA ILE A 229 -18.49 8.42 -6.76
C ILE A 229 -19.03 7.88 -5.43
N THR A 230 -18.25 7.05 -4.74
CA THR A 230 -18.65 6.45 -3.45
C THR A 230 -18.90 7.52 -2.39
N ILE A 231 -18.05 8.54 -2.32
CA ILE A 231 -18.20 9.66 -1.39
C ILE A 231 -19.44 10.49 -1.72
N ARG A 232 -19.70 10.76 -3.00
CA ARG A 232 -20.89 11.52 -3.43
C ARG A 232 -22.19 10.79 -3.09
N LYS A 233 -22.27 9.48 -3.36
CA LYS A 233 -23.46 8.67 -3.03
C LYS A 233 -23.78 8.71 -1.53
N LYS A 234 -22.76 8.65 -0.67
CA LYS A 234 -22.92 8.66 0.78
C LYS A 234 -23.23 10.02 1.39
N LYS A 235 -22.94 11.12 0.71
CA LYS A 235 -23.36 12.46 1.16
C LYS A 235 -24.85 12.73 0.91
N ILE A 236 -25.50 11.91 0.08
CA ILE A 236 -26.90 12.07 -0.36
C ILE A 236 -27.84 11.11 0.42
N SER A 237 -27.30 10.20 1.25
CA SER A 237 -28.06 9.33 2.16
C SER A 237 -27.92 9.79 3.60
#